data_AF-C0P469-F1
#
_entry.id   AF-C0P469-F1
#
_cell.length_a   1.000
_cell.length_b   1.000
_cell.length_c   1.000
_cell.angle_alpha   90.00
_cell.angle_beta   90.00
_cell.angle_gamma   90.00
#
_symmetry.space_group_name_H-M   'P 1'
#
loop_
_entity.id
_entity.type
_entity.pdbx_description
1 polymer ?
#
loop_
_entity_poly.entity_id
_entity_poly.type
_entity_poly.pdbx_seq_one_letter_code
_entity_poly.pdbx_strand_id
1 'polypeptide(L)'
;MALTWHAKTIGPTLPSFYLDDDCLPLNKTYGFNLFNSSESCLAWLDKQLPCSVVLVSYGTVSDYDEAQLEELGNGLYNSGKPFIWVVRSNEEHKLSNELRDKCKERGLIVS
;
A
#
# COMPACT_ATOMS: atom_id res chain seq x y z
N MET A 1 -37.10 -22.25 -13.36
CA MET A 1 -36.29 -21.84 -14.53
C MET A 1 -34.98 -21.29 -14.00
N ALA A 2 -33.87 -22.01 -14.16
CA ALA A 2 -32.57 -21.54 -13.71
C ALA A 2 -31.99 -20.59 -14.77
N LEU A 3 -31.73 -19.33 -14.40
CA LEU A 3 -30.96 -18.40 -15.22
C LEU A 3 -29.53 -18.90 -15.30
N THR A 4 -29.13 -19.43 -16.46
CA THR A 4 -27.74 -19.80 -16.74
C THR A 4 -26.97 -18.53 -17.04
N TRP A 5 -26.26 -17.99 -16.06
CA TRP A 5 -25.36 -16.86 -16.25
C TRP A 5 -24.11 -17.35 -17.00
N HIS A 6 -23.83 -16.76 -18.17
CA HIS A 6 -22.69 -17.11 -19.03
C HIS A 6 -21.39 -16.41 -18.59
N ALA A 7 -21.05 -16.51 -17.31
CA ALA A 7 -19.83 -15.91 -16.78
C ALA A 7 -18.58 -16.52 -17.45
N LYS A 8 -17.61 -15.66 -17.78
CA LYS A 8 -16.31 -16.05 -18.34
C LYS A 8 -15.19 -15.45 -17.50
N THR A 9 -14.16 -16.24 -17.26
CA THR A 9 -12.95 -15.82 -16.56
C THR A 9 -12.06 -15.02 -17.51
N ILE A 10 -11.82 -13.75 -17.20
CA ILE A 10 -11.00 -12.83 -18.01
C ILE A 10 -9.83 -12.22 -17.21
N GLY A 11 -9.57 -12.74 -16.02
CA GLY A 11 -8.60 -12.17 -15.08
C GLY A 11 -7.25 -12.88 -15.09
N PRO A 12 -6.25 -12.29 -14.38
CA PRO A 12 -6.37 -11.06 -13.58
C PRO A 12 -6.29 -9.78 -14.43
N THR A 13 -7.12 -8.78 -14.12
CA THR A 13 -7.15 -7.48 -14.84
C THR A 13 -6.08 -6.53 -14.31
N LEU A 14 -4.82 -6.97 -14.35
CA LEU A 14 -3.64 -6.18 -14.00
C LEU A 14 -3.02 -5.57 -15.28
N PRO A 15 -2.24 -4.49 -15.17
CA PRO A 15 -1.40 -4.04 -16.28
C PRO A 15 -0.51 -5.19 -16.77
N SER A 16 -0.44 -5.39 -18.09
CA SER A 16 0.19 -6.55 -18.72
C SER A 16 1.69 -6.66 -18.41
N PHE A 17 2.35 -5.53 -18.12
CA PHE A 17 3.73 -5.49 -17.65
C PHE A 17 3.99 -6.40 -16.44
N TYR A 18 3.04 -6.54 -15.51
CA TYR A 18 3.20 -7.41 -14.33
C TYR A 18 2.79 -8.87 -14.59
N LEU A 19 2.33 -9.19 -15.79
CA LEU A 19 1.92 -10.53 -16.21
C LEU A 19 2.91 -11.16 -17.20
N ASP A 20 4.07 -10.54 -17.40
CA ASP A 20 5.06 -10.91 -18.41
C ASP A 20 4.45 -11.00 -19.83
N ASP A 21 3.47 -10.13 -20.12
CA ASP A 21 2.79 -10.05 -21.43
C ASP A 21 3.21 -8.79 -22.21
N ASP A 22 4.01 -9.03 -23.24
CA ASP A 22 4.58 -8.01 -24.12
C ASP A 22 3.63 -7.53 -25.23
N CYS A 23 2.39 -8.06 -25.32
CA CYS A 23 1.42 -7.62 -26.33
C CYS A 23 1.00 -6.14 -26.17
N LEU A 24 1.10 -5.60 -24.96
CA LEU A 24 0.76 -4.21 -24.62
C LEU A 24 1.91 -3.52 -23.85
N PRO A 25 3.00 -3.12 -24.53
CA PRO A 25 4.23 -2.67 -23.86
C PRO A 25 4.09 -1.36 -23.07
N LEU A 26 3.03 -0.58 -23.33
CA LEU A 26 2.72 0.67 -22.62
C LEU A 26 1.84 0.46 -21.38
N ASN A 27 1.29 -0.74 -21.18
CA ASN A 27 0.37 -1.04 -20.09
C ASN A 27 1.12 -1.42 -18.80
N LYS A 28 1.67 -0.42 -18.12
CA LYS A 28 2.53 -0.57 -16.92
C LYS A 28 1.88 -0.17 -15.60
N THR A 29 0.80 0.60 -15.65
CA THR A 29 0.13 1.16 -14.47
C THR A 29 -1.37 1.14 -14.68
N TYR A 30 -2.13 1.25 -13.59
CA TYR A 30 -3.55 1.59 -13.71
C TYR A 30 -3.69 2.97 -14.34
N GLY A 31 -4.59 3.10 -15.32
CA GLY A 31 -4.79 4.36 -16.07
C GLY A 31 -5.62 5.41 -15.34
N PHE A 32 -6.18 5.07 -14.17
CA PHE A 32 -7.04 5.95 -13.40
C PHE A 32 -6.88 5.69 -11.91
N ASN A 33 -6.32 6.66 -11.19
CA ASN A 33 -6.19 6.64 -9.73
C ASN A 33 -7.00 7.79 -9.13
N LEU A 34 -7.80 7.49 -8.10
CA LEU A 34 -8.61 8.47 -7.39
C LEU A 34 -7.82 9.25 -6.33
N PHE A 35 -6.64 8.75 -5.97
CA PHE A 35 -5.77 9.31 -4.94
C PHE A 35 -4.45 9.73 -5.56
N ASN A 36 -4.01 10.94 -5.27
CA ASN A 36 -2.70 11.42 -5.68
C ASN A 36 -1.64 10.84 -4.75
N SER A 37 -0.50 10.44 -5.31
CA SER A 37 0.68 10.09 -4.51
C SER A 37 1.49 11.35 -4.22
N SER A 38 1.82 11.58 -2.95
CA SER A 38 2.58 12.75 -2.50
C SER A 38 4.10 12.51 -2.50
N GLU A 39 4.55 11.29 -2.21
CA GLU A 39 5.96 10.95 -2.07
C GLU A 39 6.38 9.68 -2.84
N SER A 40 7.56 9.73 -3.48
CA SER A 40 8.16 8.56 -4.13
C SER A 40 8.83 7.66 -3.07
N CYS A 41 8.14 6.58 -2.69
CA CYS A 41 8.67 5.57 -1.76
C CYS A 41 9.76 4.67 -2.37
N LEU A 42 9.88 4.66 -3.70
CA LEU A 42 10.79 3.76 -4.42
C LEU A 42 12.26 4.03 -4.06
N ALA A 43 12.67 5.29 -3.96
CA ALA A 43 14.05 5.64 -3.60
C ALA A 43 14.43 5.24 -2.16
N TRP A 44 13.44 5.09 -1.26
CA TRP A 44 13.67 4.53 0.06
C TRP A 44 13.75 3.00 0.01
N LEU A 45 12.89 2.38 -0.80
CA LEU A 45 12.84 0.93 -1.00
C LEU A 45 14.13 0.39 -1.61
N ASP A 46 14.71 1.09 -2.57
CA ASP A 46 15.97 0.74 -3.24
C ASP A 46 17.17 0.61 -2.28
N LYS A 47 17.08 1.20 -1.09
CA LYS A 47 18.13 1.17 -0.06
C LYS A 47 17.99 -0.01 0.90
N GLN A 48 16.89 -0.76 0.82
CA GLN A 48 16.60 -1.86 1.74
C GLN A 48 17.17 -3.18 1.22
N LEU A 49 17.30 -4.16 2.11
CA LEU A 49 17.70 -5.51 1.71
C LEU A 49 16.58 -6.19 0.90
N PRO A 50 16.92 -7.11 -0.02
CA PRO A 50 15.92 -7.89 -0.74
C PRO A 50 14.97 -8.62 0.23
N CYS A 51 13.67 -8.54 -0.05
CA CYS A 51 12.61 -9.21 0.73
C CYS A 51 12.60 -8.86 2.23
N SER A 52 13.12 -7.69 2.64
CA SER A 52 13.17 -7.31 4.06
C SER A 52 12.03 -6.41 4.52
N VAL A 53 11.33 -5.75 3.60
CA VAL A 53 10.36 -4.68 3.89
C VAL A 53 8.95 -5.22 3.99
N VAL A 54 8.21 -4.76 5.00
CA VAL A 54 6.77 -5.01 5.13
C VAL A 54 6.00 -3.86 4.48
N LEU A 55 5.16 -4.16 3.47
CA LEU A 55 4.18 -3.21 2.95
C LEU A 55 2.89 -3.31 3.75
N VAL A 56 2.43 -2.19 4.32
CA VAL A 56 1.19 -2.12 5.09
C VAL A 56 0.25 -1.09 4.48
N SER A 57 -0.95 -1.56 4.14
CA SER A 57 -2.07 -0.75 3.71
C SER A 57 -3.36 -1.44 4.14
N TYR A 58 -4.34 -0.64 4.53
CA TYR A 58 -5.70 -1.09 4.86
C TYR A 58 -6.70 -0.60 3.79
N GLY A 59 -6.22 -0.35 2.57
CA GLY A 59 -7.02 -0.02 1.41
C GLY A 59 -7.37 1.47 1.30
N THR A 60 -8.28 1.78 0.38
CA THR A 60 -8.70 3.15 0.06
C THR A 60 -10.02 3.57 0.72
N VAL A 61 -10.71 2.64 1.40
CA VAL A 61 -12.07 2.85 1.90
C VAL A 61 -12.19 2.65 3.41
N SER A 62 -11.49 1.67 3.99
CA SER A 62 -11.60 1.38 5.42
C SER A 62 -10.96 2.48 6.25
N ASP A 63 -11.68 3.02 7.23
CA ASP A 63 -11.16 3.99 8.20
C ASP A 63 -10.80 3.29 9.51
N TYR A 64 -9.67 3.67 10.10
CA TYR A 64 -9.22 3.19 11.40
C TYR A 64 -9.38 4.30 12.44
N ASP A 65 -9.71 3.95 13.68
CA ASP A 65 -9.65 4.90 14.79
C ASP A 65 -8.20 5.11 15.29
N GLU A 66 -8.03 6.08 16.18
CA GLU A 66 -6.70 6.44 16.73
C GLU A 66 -6.04 5.25 17.45
N ALA A 67 -6.81 4.49 18.22
CA ALA A 67 -6.29 3.34 18.97
C ALA A 67 -5.83 2.22 18.01
N GLN A 68 -6.58 1.96 16.95
CA GLN A 68 -6.20 0.98 15.93
C GLN A 68 -4.91 1.37 15.20
N LEU A 69 -4.76 2.66 14.84
CA LEU A 69 -3.53 3.15 14.23
C LEU A 69 -2.35 3.11 15.20
N GLU A 70 -2.59 3.41 16.48
CA GLU A 70 -1.57 3.34 17.52
C GLU A 70 -1.05 1.91 17.72
N GLU A 71 -1.95 0.94 17.85
CA GLU A 71 -1.57 -0.47 17.95
C GLU A 71 -0.86 -0.97 16.68
N LEU A 72 -1.34 -0.57 15.50
CA LEU A 72 -0.70 -0.94 14.24
C LEU A 72 0.73 -0.37 14.15
N GLY A 73 0.92 0.93 14.43
CA GLY A 73 2.23 1.57 14.37
C GLY A 73 3.20 1.01 15.42
N ASN A 74 2.72 0.76 16.64
CA ASN A 74 3.52 0.13 17.68
C ASN A 74 3.90 -1.32 17.30
N GLY A 75 2.97 -2.08 16.72
CA GLY A 75 3.24 -3.42 16.20
C GLY A 75 4.30 -3.42 15.10
N LEU A 76 4.24 -2.45 14.17
CA LEU A 76 5.24 -2.28 13.13
C LEU A 76 6.61 -1.96 13.70
N TYR A 77 6.70 -1.01 14.63
CA TYR A 77 7.97 -0.68 15.29
C TYR A 77 8.56 -1.89 16.03
N ASN A 78 7.74 -2.58 16.81
CA ASN A 78 8.15 -3.71 17.64
C ASN A 78 8.55 -4.95 16.80
N SER A 79 8.09 -5.05 15.55
CA SER A 79 8.51 -6.12 14.64
C SER A 79 10.02 -6.11 14.35
N GLY A 80 10.67 -4.96 14.53
CA GLY A 80 12.07 -4.75 14.19
C GLY A 80 12.37 -4.82 12.69
N LYS A 81 11.35 -4.91 11.83
CA LYS A 81 11.51 -4.94 10.37
C LYS A 81 11.34 -3.54 9.77
N PRO A 82 12.04 -3.22 8.67
CA PRO A 82 11.74 -2.04 7.91
C PRO A 82 10.35 -2.17 7.27
N PHE A 83 9.62 -1.07 7.17
CA PHE A 83 8.25 -1.09 6.63
C PHE A 83 7.94 0.16 5.81
N ILE A 84 7.02 0.01 4.87
CA ILE A 84 6.32 1.11 4.22
C ILE A 84 4.88 1.04 4.70
N TRP A 85 4.41 2.10 5.37
CA TRP A 85 3.06 2.19 5.89
C TRP A 85 2.29 3.27 5.14
N VAL A 86 1.28 2.85 4.38
CA VAL A 86 0.37 3.75 3.68
C VAL A 86 -0.72 4.20 4.63
N VAL A 87 -0.70 5.50 4.97
CA VAL A 87 -1.69 6.17 5.81
C VAL A 87 -2.26 7.32 5.01
N ARG A 88 -3.53 7.18 4.59
CA ARG A 88 -4.15 8.15 3.68
C ARG A 88 -4.16 9.55 4.29
N SER A 89 -4.07 10.58 3.45
CA SER A 89 -4.02 11.98 3.90
C SER A 89 -5.23 12.37 4.77
N ASN A 90 -6.40 11.75 4.56
CA ASN A 90 -7.59 11.99 5.37
C ASN A 90 -7.56 11.31 6.76
N GLU A 91 -6.56 10.49 7.05
CA GLU A 91 -6.39 9.79 8.33
C GLU A 91 -5.10 10.13 9.06
N GLU A 92 -4.17 10.80 8.39
CA GLU A 92 -2.91 11.24 8.99
C GLU A 92 -3.06 12.07 10.26
N HIS A 93 -4.18 12.78 10.42
CA HIS A 93 -4.50 13.57 11.60
C HIS A 93 -4.75 12.73 12.87
N LYS A 94 -5.05 11.44 12.70
CA LYS A 94 -5.28 10.48 13.79
C LYS A 94 -3.98 9.88 14.34
N LEU A 95 -2.87 10.07 13.63
CA LEU A 95 -1.55 9.62 14.09
C LEU A 95 -0.95 10.63 15.05
N SER A 96 -0.56 10.17 16.25
CA SER A 96 0.21 10.99 17.17
C SER A 96 1.59 11.32 16.60
N ASN A 97 2.11 12.50 16.96
CA ASN A 97 3.45 12.91 16.55
C ASN A 97 4.52 11.99 17.14
N GLU A 98 4.33 11.51 18.37
CA GLU A 98 5.28 10.56 18.98
C GLU A 98 5.38 9.27 18.17
N LEU A 99 4.24 8.72 17.72
CA LEU A 99 4.24 7.49 16.93
C LEU A 99 4.85 7.71 15.55
N ARG A 100 4.56 8.86 14.92
CA ARG A 100 5.12 9.23 13.62
C ARG A 100 6.65 9.31 13.70
N ASP A 101 7.19 9.97 14.71
CA ASP A 101 8.63 10.10 14.89
C ASP A 101 9.30 8.77 15.24
N LYS A 102 8.67 7.98 16.10
CA LYS A 102 9.11 6.61 16.41
C LYS A 102 9.16 5.73 15.17
N CYS A 103 8.16 5.80 14.29
CA CYS A 103 8.10 5.00 13.07
C CYS A 103 9.17 5.38 12.04
N LYS A 104 9.59 6.66 11.98
CA LYS A 104 10.65 7.12 11.06
C LYS A 104 12.02 6.45 11.31
N GLU A 105 12.26 5.93 12.52
CA GLU A 105 13.49 5.19 12.83
C GLU A 105 13.64 3.90 12.02
N ARG A 106 12.52 3.31 11.58
CA ARG A 106 12.50 1.97 10.99
C ARG A 106 11.78 1.90 9.66
N GLY A 107 10.83 2.80 9.40
CA GLY A 107 9.97 2.74 8.23
C GLY A 107 9.72 4.09 7.59
N LEU A 108 9.00 4.04 6.47
CA LEU A 108 8.51 5.20 5.74
C LEU A 108 6.98 5.22 5.83
N ILE A 109 6.41 6.33 6.29
CA ILE A 109 4.97 6.58 6.24
C ILE A 109 4.69 7.40 4.99
N VAL A 110 3.75 6.96 4.16
CA VAL A 110 3.35 7.63 2.91
C VAL A 110 1.84 7.84 2.86
N SER A 111 1.39 8.89 2.17
CA SER A 111 -0.03 9.22 2.01
C SER A 111 -0.56 8.98 0.60
#